data_AF-A0A2V6KS85-F1
#
_entry.id   AF-A0A2V6KS85-F1
#
_cell.length_a   1.000
_cell.length_b   1.000
_cell.length_c   1.000
_cell.angle_alpha   90.00
_cell.angle_beta   90.00
_cell.angle_gamma   90.00
#
_symmetry.space_group_name_H-M   'P 1'
#
loop_
_entity.id
_entity.type
_entity.pdbx_description
1 polymer ?
#
loop_
_entity_poly.entity_id
_entity_poly.type
_entity_poly.pdbx_seq_one_letter_code
_entity_poly.pdbx_strand_id
1 'polypeptide(L)'
;MDQSTGDRFRKLIEEAYEVTEAARAKNDAHFCEELGDLLLLVVMHAEIAREAGRFNIEQVLREVSEKLVRRHPHVFGASDARDAGAVLKQWEAIKREEKKADSHYLASLPKALPALMRAHKAQSKAARV
;
A
#
# COMPACT_ATOMS: atom_id res chain seq x y z
N MET A 1 5.87 22.43 9.59
CA MET A 1 5.89 21.66 8.32
C MET A 1 5.93 22.69 7.20
N ASP A 2 6.97 22.66 6.38
CA ASP A 2 7.09 23.51 5.19
C ASP A 2 5.87 23.30 4.27
N GLN A 3 5.26 24.39 3.78
CA GLN A 3 4.11 24.38 2.86
C GLN A 3 4.35 23.49 1.63
N SER A 4 5.59 23.41 1.16
CA SER A 4 6.01 22.55 0.03
C SER A 4 5.78 21.06 0.30
N THR A 5 5.91 20.61 1.55
CA THR A 5 5.75 19.20 1.91
C THR A 5 4.29 18.80 2.06
N GLY A 6 3.43 19.71 2.53
CA GLY A 6 1.99 19.46 2.65
C GLY A 6 1.30 19.30 1.30
N ASP A 7 1.70 20.11 0.31
CA ASP A 7 1.10 20.09 -1.03
C ASP A 7 1.39 18.77 -1.79
N ARG A 8 2.60 18.20 -1.60
CA ARG A 8 2.96 16.91 -2.20
C ARG A 8 2.12 15.74 -1.70
N PHE A 9 1.71 15.75 -0.43
CA PHE A 9 0.82 14.71 0.11
C PHE A 9 -0.61 14.83 -0.42
N ARG A 10 -1.07 16.05 -0.72
CA ARG A 10 -2.35 16.27 -1.40
C ARG A 10 -2.29 15.71 -2.82
N LYS A 11 -1.24 16.03 -3.58
CA LYS A 11 -1.08 15.55 -4.95
C LYS A 11 -1.01 14.01 -5.01
N LEU A 12 -0.34 13.35 -4.05
CA LEU A 12 -0.36 11.87 -3.95
C LEU A 12 -1.77 11.27 -3.87
N ILE A 13 -2.71 11.96 -3.20
CA ILE A 13 -4.10 11.52 -3.11
C ILE A 13 -4.80 11.77 -4.44
N GLU A 14 -4.61 12.93 -5.05
CA GLU A 14 -5.16 13.28 -6.37
C GLU A 14 -4.74 12.26 -7.43
N GLU A 15 -3.44 11.98 -7.58
CA GLU A 15 -2.92 10.96 -8.51
C GLU A 15 -3.53 9.58 -8.27
N ALA A 16 -3.71 9.19 -7.00
CA ALA A 16 -4.34 7.89 -6.69
C ALA A 16 -5.80 7.81 -7.17
N TYR A 17 -6.52 8.93 -7.18
CA TYR A 17 -7.85 9.01 -7.78
C TYR A 17 -7.79 9.01 -9.31
N GLU A 18 -6.86 9.74 -9.92
CA GLU A 18 -6.67 9.78 -11.38
C GLU A 18 -6.32 8.38 -11.94
N VAL A 19 -5.41 7.65 -11.29
CA VAL A 19 -5.12 6.21 -11.56
C VAL A 19 -6.39 5.36 -11.50
N THR A 20 -7.25 5.58 -10.51
CA THR A 20 -8.50 4.81 -10.34
C THR A 20 -9.49 5.09 -11.46
N GLU A 21 -9.61 6.35 -11.89
CA GLU A 21 -10.47 6.75 -13.01
C GLU A 21 -9.93 6.21 -14.34
N ALA A 22 -8.62 6.30 -14.57
CA ALA A 22 -7.98 5.76 -15.77
C ALA A 22 -8.15 4.24 -15.90
N ALA A 23 -8.03 3.50 -14.78
CA ALA A 23 -8.26 2.05 -14.74
C ALA A 23 -9.71 1.68 -15.16
N ARG A 24 -10.69 2.53 -14.83
CA ARG A 24 -12.10 2.33 -15.19
C ARG A 24 -12.40 2.69 -16.64
N ALA A 25 -11.69 3.67 -17.18
CA ALA A 25 -11.85 4.14 -18.55
C ALA A 25 -11.40 3.14 -19.63
N LYS A 26 -10.74 2.03 -19.25
CA LYS A 26 -10.19 1.00 -20.16
C LYS A 26 -9.25 1.58 -21.23
N ASN A 27 -8.54 2.65 -20.88
CA ASN A 27 -7.49 3.25 -21.71
C ASN A 27 -6.14 2.94 -21.09
N ASP A 28 -5.47 1.91 -21.60
CA ASP A 28 -4.20 1.43 -21.04
C ASP A 28 -3.08 2.46 -21.14
N ALA A 29 -3.09 3.32 -22.17
CA ALA A 29 -2.08 4.37 -22.34
C ALA A 29 -2.21 5.41 -21.21
N HIS A 30 -3.43 5.90 -20.99
CA HIS A 30 -3.71 6.85 -19.90
C HIS A 30 -3.47 6.21 -18.53
N PHE A 31 -3.87 4.95 -18.34
CA PHE A 31 -3.59 4.25 -17.08
C PHE A 31 -2.08 4.10 -16.80
N CYS A 32 -1.28 3.86 -17.84
CA CYS A 32 0.18 3.82 -17.73
C CYS A 32 0.79 5.19 -17.37
N GLU A 33 0.26 6.27 -17.93
CA GLU A 33 0.66 7.65 -17.65
C GLU A 33 0.44 7.99 -16.16
N GLU A 34 -0.79 7.77 -15.67
CA GLU A 34 -1.19 8.05 -14.29
C GLU A 34 -0.41 7.21 -13.26
N LEU A 35 -0.11 5.95 -13.58
CA LEU A 35 0.77 5.12 -12.76
C LEU A 35 2.20 5.69 -12.71
N GLY A 36 2.66 6.28 -13.81
CA GLY A 36 3.92 6.98 -13.92
C GLY A 36 3.98 8.21 -13.02
N ASP A 37 2.94 9.03 -13.01
CA ASP A 37 2.86 10.23 -12.18
C ASP A 37 2.81 9.90 -10.68
N LEU A 38 2.06 8.87 -10.30
CA LEU A 38 2.10 8.35 -8.93
C LEU A 38 3.51 7.86 -8.54
N LEU A 39 4.20 7.16 -9.44
CA LEU A 39 5.58 6.69 -9.21
C LEU A 39 6.57 7.85 -9.11
N LEU A 40 6.40 8.90 -9.92
CA LEU A 40 7.23 10.11 -9.87
C LEU A 40 7.18 10.74 -8.47
N LEU A 41 5.99 10.85 -7.88
CA LEU A 41 5.85 11.34 -6.51
C LEU A 41 6.59 10.46 -5.49
N VAL A 42 6.56 9.13 -5.65
CA VAL A 42 7.32 8.21 -4.78
C VAL A 42 8.82 8.46 -4.90
N VAL A 43 9.34 8.59 -6.13
CA VAL A 43 10.75 8.89 -6.39
C VAL A 43 11.15 10.23 -5.77
N MET A 44 10.34 11.27 -5.91
CA MET A 44 10.59 12.58 -5.29
C MET A 44 10.67 12.50 -3.76
N HIS A 45 9.77 11.76 -3.11
CA HIS A 45 9.82 11.58 -1.65
C HIS A 45 11.05 10.80 -1.19
N ALA A 46 11.46 9.78 -1.96
CA ALA A 46 12.69 9.04 -1.70
C ALA A 46 13.93 9.93 -1.84
N GLU A 47 13.93 10.85 -2.79
CA GLU A 47 15.02 11.79 -2.99
C GLU A 47 15.14 12.81 -1.85
N ILE A 48 14.03 13.41 -1.43
CA ILE A 48 13.99 14.29 -0.25
C ILE A 48 14.46 13.53 1.01
N ALA A 49 14.08 12.25 1.15
CA ALA A 49 14.53 11.42 2.26
C ALA A 49 16.03 11.12 2.20
N ARG A 50 16.59 10.99 1.00
CA ARG A 50 18.03 10.76 0.75
C ARG A 50 18.84 11.99 1.12
N GLU A 51 18.41 13.18 0.70
CA GLU A 51 19.02 14.46 1.07
C GLU A 51 19.04 14.68 2.58
N ALA A 52 17.99 14.22 3.28
CA ALA A 52 17.90 14.25 4.74
C ALA A 52 18.68 13.11 5.44
N GLY A 53 19.43 12.29 4.71
CA GLY A 53 20.23 11.19 5.27
C GLY A 53 19.41 10.05 5.88
N ARG A 54 18.13 9.88 5.48
CA ARG A 54 17.23 8.88 6.09
C ARG A 54 17.18 7.57 5.31
N PHE A 55 16.65 7.62 4.09
CA PHE A 55 16.50 6.47 3.21
C PHE A 55 16.49 6.91 1.74
N ASN A 56 16.69 5.98 0.82
CA ASN A 56 16.70 6.25 -0.63
C ASN A 56 15.74 5.33 -1.40
N ILE A 57 15.66 5.53 -2.72
CA ILE A 57 14.77 4.75 -3.59
C ILE A 57 15.13 3.26 -3.62
N GLU A 58 16.42 2.89 -3.56
CA GLU A 58 16.86 1.49 -3.55
C GLU A 58 16.32 0.75 -2.32
N GLN A 59 16.31 1.39 -1.16
CA GLN A 59 15.74 0.83 0.06
C GLN A 59 14.23 0.66 -0.05
N VAL A 60 13.52 1.63 -0.64
CA VAL A 60 12.07 1.52 -0.90
C VAL A 60 11.77 0.34 -1.82
N LEU A 61 12.51 0.19 -2.91
CA LEU A 61 12.34 -0.91 -3.86
C LEU A 61 12.63 -2.27 -3.21
N ARG A 62 13.73 -2.37 -2.44
CA ARG A 62 14.09 -3.58 -1.69
C ARG A 62 12.98 -3.99 -0.73
N GLU A 63 12.47 -3.06 0.06
CA GLU A 63 11.36 -3.28 1.00
C GLU A 63 10.08 -3.76 0.31
N VAL A 64 9.79 -3.25 -0.89
CA VAL A 64 8.64 -3.70 -1.70
C VAL A 64 8.89 -5.12 -2.23
N SER A 65 10.06 -5.39 -2.79
CA SER A 65 10.43 -6.70 -3.33
C SER A 65 10.42 -7.80 -2.26
N GLU A 66 11.05 -7.57 -1.11
CA GLU A 66 11.08 -8.52 0.01
C GLU A 66 9.67 -8.78 0.55
N LYS A 67 8.84 -7.73 0.66
CA LYS A 67 7.44 -7.83 1.08
C LYS A 67 6.58 -8.58 0.07
N LEU A 68 6.84 -8.43 -1.22
CA LEU A 68 6.16 -9.17 -2.28
C LEU A 68 6.43 -10.67 -2.14
N VAL A 69 7.71 -11.06 -2.03
CA VAL A 69 8.11 -12.46 -1.87
C VAL A 69 7.52 -13.04 -0.58
N ARG A 70 7.71 -12.35 0.54
CA ARG A 70 7.29 -12.84 1.87
C ARG A 70 5.77 -13.01 2.00
N ARG A 71 4.97 -12.15 1.36
CA ARG A 71 3.49 -12.25 1.42
C ARG A 71 2.88 -13.20 0.40
N HIS A 72 3.65 -13.69 -0.58
CA HIS A 72 3.15 -14.58 -1.62
C HIS A 72 3.97 -15.89 -1.71
N PRO A 73 4.04 -16.69 -0.63
CA PRO A 73 4.76 -17.95 -0.64
C PRO A 73 4.18 -18.96 -1.64
N HIS A 74 2.91 -18.83 -2.04
CA HIS A 74 2.30 -19.63 -3.10
C HIS A 74 2.81 -19.30 -4.52
N VAL A 75 3.47 -18.15 -4.70
CA VAL A 75 4.10 -17.76 -5.98
C VAL A 75 5.61 -17.99 -5.94
N PHE A 76 6.25 -17.64 -4.82
CA PHE A 76 7.71 -17.53 -4.74
C PHE A 76 8.37 -18.58 -3.82
N GLY A 77 7.62 -19.51 -3.24
CA GLY A 77 8.14 -20.49 -2.28
C GLY A 77 7.25 -21.72 -2.09
N ALA A 78 7.30 -22.30 -0.90
CA ALA A 78 6.45 -23.43 -0.51
C ALA A 78 5.16 -22.92 0.13
N SER A 79 4.01 -23.41 -0.35
CA SER A 79 2.71 -23.14 0.25
C SER A 79 1.78 -24.34 0.10
N ASP A 80 1.05 -24.64 1.16
CA ASP A 80 -0.02 -25.64 1.17
C ASP A 80 -1.37 -25.06 0.71
N ALA A 81 -1.43 -23.78 0.33
CA ALA A 81 -2.65 -23.14 -0.14
C ALA A 81 -3.02 -23.64 -1.54
N ARG A 82 -4.12 -24.41 -1.64
CA ARG A 82 -4.54 -25.07 -2.89
C ARG A 82 -5.62 -24.31 -3.67
N ASP A 83 -6.20 -23.27 -3.08
CA ASP A 83 -7.22 -22.44 -3.70
C ASP A 83 -7.09 -20.97 -3.28
N ALA A 84 -7.85 -20.10 -3.97
CA ALA A 84 -7.82 -18.66 -3.72
C ALA A 84 -8.23 -18.28 -2.28
N GLY A 85 -9.13 -19.06 -1.66
CA GLY A 85 -9.56 -18.83 -0.28
C GLY A 85 -8.46 -19.16 0.73
N ALA A 86 -7.73 -20.26 0.52
CA ALA A 86 -6.58 -20.65 1.31
C ALA A 86 -5.43 -19.65 1.15
N VAL A 87 -5.18 -19.17 -0.07
CA VAL A 87 -4.19 -18.12 -0.35
C VAL A 87 -4.52 -16.84 0.42
N LEU A 88 -5.78 -16.41 0.40
CA LEU A 88 -6.22 -15.22 1.12
C LEU A 88 -6.04 -15.37 2.63
N LYS A 89 -6.42 -16.51 3.21
CA LYS A 89 -6.22 -16.80 4.64
C LYS A 89 -4.74 -16.78 5.03
N GLN A 90 -3.88 -17.40 4.22
CA GLN A 90 -2.43 -17.41 4.46
C GLN A 90 -1.84 -15.98 4.40
N TRP A 91 -2.21 -15.21 3.38
CA TRP A 91 -1.77 -13.82 3.24
C TRP A 91 -2.19 -12.93 4.43
N GLU A 92 -3.40 -13.15 4.95
CA GLU A 92 -3.89 -12.45 6.14
C GLU A 92 -3.16 -12.86 7.43
N ALA A 93 -2.80 -14.14 7.57
CA ALA A 93 -1.98 -14.62 8.69
C ALA A 93 -0.59 -13.96 8.68
N ILE A 94 0.10 -13.97 7.54
CA ILE A 94 1.41 -13.32 7.37
C ILE A 94 1.32 -11.82 7.71
N LYS A 95 0.25 -11.13 7.26
CA LYS A 95 0.02 -9.72 7.60
C LYS A 95 -0.25 -9.46 9.08
N ARG A 96 -0.76 -10.44 9.83
CA ARG A 96 -0.96 -10.32 11.28
C ARG A 96 0.36 -10.48 12.02
N GLU A 97 1.19 -11.43 11.62
CA GLU A 97 2.52 -11.68 12.19
C GLU A 97 3.46 -10.48 12.02
N GLU A 98 3.36 -9.75 10.89
CA GLU A 98 4.11 -8.51 10.66
C GLU A 98 3.77 -7.36 11.62
N LYS A 99 2.57 -7.38 12.22
CA LYS A 99 2.14 -6.33 13.14
C LYS A 99 2.57 -6.71 14.54
N LYS A 100 3.19 -5.78 15.27
CA LYS A 100 3.53 -5.97 16.70
C LYS A 100 2.31 -6.49 17.47
N ALA A 101 2.54 -7.53 18.28
CA ALA A 101 1.51 -8.37 18.91
C ALA A 101 0.46 -7.62 19.76
N ASP A 102 0.74 -6.39 20.21
CA ASP A 102 -0.09 -5.67 21.19
C ASP A 102 -1.07 -4.63 20.60
N SER A 103 -1.23 -4.54 19.28
CA SER A 103 -2.21 -3.61 18.71
C SER A 103 -3.59 -4.26 18.59
N HIS A 104 -4.61 -3.71 19.27
CA HIS A 104 -6.02 -4.08 19.13
C HIS A 104 -6.39 -4.29 17.64
N TYR A 105 -7.25 -5.25 17.31
CA TYR A 105 -7.50 -5.66 15.91
C TYR A 105 -7.92 -4.50 14.98
N LEU A 106 -8.60 -3.48 15.53
CA LEU A 106 -8.95 -2.22 14.85
C LEU A 106 -7.89 -1.11 14.92
N ALA A 107 -6.87 -1.22 15.78
CA ALA A 107 -5.79 -0.23 15.91
C ALA A 107 -4.98 -0.08 14.62
N SER A 108 -5.01 -1.08 13.74
CA SER A 108 -4.37 -1.02 12.42
C SER A 108 -5.15 -0.23 11.36
N LEU A 109 -6.25 0.44 11.71
CA LEU A 109 -6.96 1.34 10.81
C LEU A 109 -6.25 2.71 10.76
N PRO A 110 -5.80 3.17 9.58
CA PRO A 110 -5.19 4.50 9.47
C PRO A 110 -6.17 5.59 9.92
N LYS A 111 -5.70 6.48 10.79
CA LYS A 111 -6.50 7.60 11.32
C LYS A 111 -6.87 8.61 10.24
N ALA A 112 -6.02 8.75 9.22
CA ALA A 112 -6.18 9.68 8.10
C ALA A 112 -7.18 9.20 7.02
N LEU A 113 -7.73 7.98 7.12
CA LEU A 113 -8.73 7.53 6.16
C LEU A 113 -10.02 8.36 6.28
N PRO A 114 -10.67 8.71 5.16
CA PRO A 114 -12.01 9.29 5.18
C PRO A 114 -12.99 8.45 6.00
N ALA A 115 -13.90 9.11 6.72
CA ALA A 115 -14.75 8.49 7.74
C ALA A 115 -15.51 7.25 7.21
N LEU A 116 -16.10 7.34 6.01
CA LEU A 116 -16.84 6.23 5.39
C LEU A 116 -15.93 5.05 5.03
N MET A 117 -14.77 5.31 4.42
CA MET A 117 -13.79 4.25 4.10
C MET A 117 -13.27 3.57 5.37
N ARG A 118 -13.05 4.36 6.42
CA ARG A 118 -12.62 3.84 7.72
C ARG A 118 -13.70 2.99 8.38
N ALA A 119 -14.96 3.42 8.34
CA ALA A 119 -16.10 2.68 8.86
C ALA A 119 -16.30 1.36 8.10
N HIS A 120 -16.27 1.39 6.77
CA HIS A 120 -16.35 0.18 5.95
C HIS A 120 -15.22 -0.80 6.29
N LYS A 121 -13.97 -0.33 6.38
CA LYS A 121 -12.82 -1.17 6.73
C LYS A 121 -12.90 -1.73 8.16
N ALA A 122 -13.49 -0.99 9.10
CA ALA A 122 -13.78 -1.48 10.45
C ALA A 122 -14.81 -2.61 10.44
N GLN A 123 -15.91 -2.44 9.70
CA GLN A 123 -16.95 -3.46 9.54
C GLN A 123 -16.41 -4.72 8.85
N SER A 124 -15.65 -4.59 7.76
CA SER A 124 -15.03 -5.74 7.07
C SER A 124 -14.06 -6.50 7.97
N LYS A 125 -13.37 -5.80 8.86
CA LYS A 125 -12.52 -6.42 9.88
C LYS A 125 -13.37 -7.18 10.89
N ALA A 126 -14.37 -6.53 11.49
CA ALA A 126 -15.22 -7.12 12.51
C ALA A 126 -15.96 -8.37 12.03
N ALA A 127 -16.40 -8.41 10.77
CA ALA A 127 -17.07 -9.56 10.16
C ALA A 127 -16.18 -10.83 10.02
N ARG A 128 -14.88 -10.73 10.31
CA ARG A 128 -13.91 -11.83 10.20
C ARG A 128 -13.45 -12.37 11.55
N VAL A 129 -13.97 -11.82 12.65
CA VAL A 129 -13.74 -12.28 14.02
C VAL A 129 -14.90 -13.17 14.43
#